data_AF-A0A9P6ABD7-F1
#
_entry.id   AF-A0A9P6ABD7-F1
#
_cell.length_a   1.000
_cell.length_b   1.000
_cell.length_c   1.000
_cell.angle_alpha   90.00
_cell.angle_beta   90.00
_cell.angle_gamma   90.00
#
_symmetry.space_group_name_H-M   'P 1'
#
loop_
_entity.id
_entity.type
_entity.pdbx_description
1 polymer ?
#
loop_
_entity_poly.entity_id
_entity_poly.type
_entity_poly.pdbx_seq_one_letter_code
_entity_poly.pdbx_strand_id
1 'polypeptide(L)'
;MKVPVSALDACHESFTAADEARQKASTAIFADTGLMALLCEHDRAIYLCNMQTPGEAQYYALALLDELFKGLPPCAMVGVLYDVSCQLHRSIVKWGFLPEWSKRMIFGISVFHAFGHQWSCQLTYNPRLRDGFRTC
;
A
#
# COMPACT_ATOMS: atom_id res chain seq x y z
N MET A 1 9.68 -13.50 1.92
CA MET A 1 8.43 -13.28 1.15
C MET A 1 8.17 -14.48 0.24
N LYS A 2 6.91 -14.73 -0.17
CA LYS A 2 6.54 -15.88 -1.04
C LYS A 2 6.67 -15.60 -2.55
N VAL A 3 6.90 -14.34 -2.95
CA VAL A 3 7.07 -13.93 -4.35
C VAL A 3 8.57 -13.82 -4.69
N PRO A 4 9.04 -14.35 -5.83
CA PRO A 4 10.42 -14.19 -6.28
C PRO A 4 10.81 -12.71 -6.48
N VAL A 5 12.06 -12.38 -6.19
CA VAL A 5 12.58 -11.00 -6.33
C VAL A 5 12.44 -10.48 -7.76
N SER A 6 12.76 -11.30 -8.76
CA SER A 6 12.62 -10.95 -10.18
C SER A 6 11.19 -10.54 -10.57
N ALA A 7 10.18 -11.20 -10.00
CA ALA A 7 8.79 -10.84 -10.25
C ALA A 7 8.38 -9.53 -9.55
N LEU A 8 8.98 -9.23 -8.38
CA LEU A 8 8.77 -7.95 -7.71
C LEU A 8 9.45 -6.81 -8.46
N ASP A 9 10.65 -7.04 -9.01
CA ASP A 9 11.35 -6.06 -9.85
C ASP A 9 10.53 -5.77 -11.11
N ALA A 10 10.09 -6.81 -11.82
CA ALA A 10 9.23 -6.64 -12.99
C ALA A 10 7.88 -5.99 -12.66
N CYS A 11 7.29 -6.24 -11.48
CA CYS A 11 6.12 -5.48 -11.01
C CYS A 11 6.46 -4.01 -10.85
N HIS A 12 7.54 -3.69 -10.15
CA HIS A 12 7.95 -2.31 -9.89
C HIS A 12 8.14 -1.52 -11.19
N GLU A 13 8.75 -2.14 -12.20
CA GLU A 13 8.96 -1.55 -13.53
C GLU A 13 7.66 -1.40 -14.33
N SER A 14 6.69 -2.29 -14.14
CA SER A 14 5.41 -2.28 -14.87
C SER A 14 4.41 -1.25 -14.32
N PHE A 15 4.54 -0.81 -13.06
CA PHE A 15 3.63 0.15 -12.45
C PHE A 15 3.96 1.59 -12.85
N THR A 16 3.41 2.04 -13.98
CA THR A 16 3.43 3.46 -14.43
C THR A 16 2.55 4.37 -13.56
N ALA A 17 1.80 3.84 -12.58
CA ALA A 17 0.92 4.62 -11.72
C ALA A 17 1.69 5.53 -10.73
N ALA A 18 2.92 5.14 -10.38
CA ALA A 18 3.85 5.91 -9.55
C ALA A 18 4.89 6.65 -10.42
N ASP A 19 4.48 7.14 -11.58
CA ASP A 19 5.32 8.01 -12.40
C ASP A 19 5.52 9.36 -11.69
N GLU A 20 6.54 9.42 -10.83
CA GLU A 20 6.97 10.64 -10.11
C GLU A 20 7.26 11.81 -11.08
N ALA A 21 7.55 11.52 -12.36
CA ALA A 21 7.82 12.54 -13.36
C ALA A 21 6.55 13.25 -13.88
N ARG A 22 5.35 12.72 -13.59
CA ARG A 22 4.09 13.32 -14.02
C ARG A 22 3.44 14.08 -12.87
N GLN A 23 3.70 15.39 -12.79
CA GLN A 23 2.97 16.29 -11.88
C GLN A 23 1.47 16.25 -12.21
N LYS A 24 0.68 15.57 -11.37
CA LYS A 24 -0.79 15.53 -11.47
C LYS A 24 -1.45 16.86 -11.02
N ALA A 25 -0.72 17.69 -10.27
CA ALA A 25 -1.14 19.01 -9.81
C ALA A 25 0.06 19.98 -9.80
N SER A 26 -0.19 21.25 -10.12
CA SER A 26 0.84 22.31 -10.12
C SER A 26 1.14 22.76 -8.68
N THR A 27 2.39 22.62 -8.26
CA THR A 27 2.91 23.17 -6.98
C THR A 27 3.04 24.69 -7.00
N ALA A 28 2.80 25.35 -8.15
CA ALA A 28 2.89 26.81 -8.26
C ALA A 28 1.67 27.55 -7.67
N ILE A 29 0.56 26.83 -7.42
CA ILE A 29 -0.70 27.42 -6.93
C ILE A 29 -1.18 26.76 -5.62
N PHE A 30 -0.84 25.48 -5.39
CA PHE A 30 -1.27 24.74 -4.21
C PHE A 30 -0.07 24.17 -3.45
N ALA A 31 -0.07 24.35 -2.12
CA ALA A 31 0.95 23.78 -1.23
C ALA A 31 0.86 22.25 -1.14
N ASP A 32 -0.36 21.72 -1.31
CA ASP A 32 -0.64 20.29 -1.34
C ASP A 32 -0.94 19.83 -2.77
N THR A 33 -0.29 18.75 -3.19
CA THR A 33 -0.43 18.13 -4.52
C THR A 33 -1.52 17.06 -4.55
N GLY A 34 -2.06 16.68 -3.38
CA GLY A 34 -3.20 15.77 -3.24
C GLY A 34 -3.42 15.32 -1.78
N LEU A 35 -4.33 14.37 -1.60
CA LEU A 35 -4.61 13.72 -0.32
C LEU A 35 -4.33 12.22 -0.41
N MET A 36 -3.66 11.67 0.58
CA MET A 36 -3.60 10.23 0.81
C MET A 36 -4.57 9.90 1.95
N ALA A 37 -5.39 8.89 1.75
CA ALA A 37 -6.41 8.47 2.71
C ALA A 37 -6.20 7.01 3.13
N LEU A 38 -6.34 6.75 4.42
CA LEU A 38 -6.53 5.41 4.95
C LEU A 38 -8.02 5.23 5.24
N LEU A 39 -8.66 4.31 4.50
CA LEU A 39 -10.08 4.02 4.62
C LEU A 39 -10.28 2.68 5.34
N CYS A 40 -11.39 2.56 6.06
CA CYS A 40 -11.87 1.24 6.49
C CYS A 40 -12.60 0.53 5.33
N GLU A 41 -12.93 -0.74 5.52
CA GLU A 41 -13.70 -1.54 4.55
C GLU A 41 -15.12 -1.01 4.26
N HIS A 42 -15.61 -0.06 5.05
CA HIS A 42 -16.92 0.60 4.87
C HIS A 42 -16.80 1.94 4.14
N ASP A 43 -15.68 2.19 3.45
CA ASP A 43 -15.37 3.42 2.74
C ASP A 43 -15.40 4.68 3.61
N ARG A 44 -15.09 4.55 4.91
CA ARG A 44 -14.95 5.68 5.83
C ARG A 44 -13.47 6.02 6.02
N ALA A 45 -13.12 7.28 5.81
CA ALA A 45 -11.78 7.77 6.12
C ALA A 45 -11.51 7.65 7.62
N ILE A 46 -10.41 6.96 7.96
CA ILE A 46 -9.87 6.88 9.31
C ILE A 46 -8.85 8.01 9.49
N TYR A 47 -7.91 8.11 8.55
CA TYR A 47 -6.88 9.14 8.53
C TYR A 47 -6.70 9.71 7.13
N LEU A 48 -6.31 10.98 7.08
CA LEU A 48 -5.98 11.71 5.87
C LEU A 48 -4.64 12.40 6.10
N CYS A 49 -3.78 12.42 5.10
CA CYS A 49 -2.59 13.26 5.12
C CYS A 49 -2.44 14.01 3.79
N ASN A 50 -1.96 15.25 3.92
CA ASN A 50 -1.68 16.10 2.78
C ASN A 50 -0.40 15.62 2.10
N MET A 51 -0.48 15.42 0.79
CA MET A 51 0.70 15.14 -0.03
C MET A 51 1.33 16.46 -0.43
N GLN A 52 2.58 16.68 -0.03
CA GLN A 52 3.33 17.90 -0.31
C GLN A 52 4.40 17.71 -1.38
N THR A 53 4.63 16.46 -1.80
CA THR A 53 5.55 16.10 -2.87
C THR A 53 4.78 15.57 -4.08
N PRO A 54 5.32 15.70 -5.31
CA PRO A 54 4.78 14.99 -6.45
C PRO A 54 4.83 13.47 -6.25
N GLY A 55 3.80 12.78 -6.74
CA GLY A 55 3.73 11.31 -6.70
C GLY A 55 3.18 10.71 -5.40
N GLU A 56 2.68 9.49 -5.49
CA GLU A 56 2.21 8.68 -4.36
C GLU A 56 3.41 8.01 -3.68
N ALA A 57 4.20 8.79 -2.96
CA ALA A 57 5.37 8.26 -2.29
C ALA A 57 4.97 7.28 -1.16
N GLN A 58 5.71 6.17 -1.04
CA GLN A 58 5.38 5.10 -0.10
C GLN A 58 5.34 5.54 1.37
N TYR A 59 6.06 6.61 1.72
CA TYR A 59 6.12 7.09 3.11
C TYR A 59 4.78 7.62 3.63
N TYR A 60 3.88 8.09 2.76
CA TYR A 60 2.53 8.48 3.18
C TYR A 60 1.74 7.26 3.69
N ALA A 61 1.78 6.15 2.96
CA ALA A 61 1.14 4.90 3.37
C ALA A 61 1.75 4.37 4.68
N LEU A 62 3.09 4.43 4.82
CA LEU A 62 3.77 4.00 6.04
C LEU A 62 3.36 4.86 7.25
N ALA A 63 3.28 6.19 7.10
CA ALA A 63 2.87 7.09 8.17
C ALA A 63 1.44 6.83 8.63
N LEU A 64 0.51 6.63 7.69
CA LEU A 64 -0.89 6.31 8.01
C LEU A 64 -1.04 4.96 8.71
N LEU A 65 -0.26 3.96 8.29
CA LEU A 65 -0.25 2.65 8.96
C LEU A 65 0.32 2.75 10.37
N ASP A 66 1.42 3.48 10.57
CA ASP A 66 1.98 3.69 11.91
C ASP A 66 0.96 4.32 12.87
N GLU A 67 0.26 5.36 12.41
CA GLU A 67 -0.75 6.05 13.20
C GLU A 67 -1.97 5.17 13.51
N LEU A 68 -2.38 4.31 12.55
CA LEU A 68 -3.40 3.30 12.80
C LEU A 68 -2.99 2.36 13.94
N PHE A 69 -1.78 1.80 13.90
CA PHE A 69 -1.38 0.78 14.85
C PHE A 69 -1.20 1.29 16.28
N LYS A 70 -0.87 2.58 16.48
CA LYS A 70 -0.84 3.22 17.80
C LYS A 70 -2.21 3.19 18.50
N GLY A 71 -3.29 3.23 17.73
CA GLY A 71 -4.67 3.20 18.24
C GLY A 71 -5.28 1.80 18.39
N LEU A 72 -4.60 0.74 17.93
CA LEU A 72 -5.16 -0.61 17.90
C LEU A 72 -4.71 -1.47 19.10
N PRO A 73 -5.58 -2.36 19.63
CA PRO A 73 -5.19 -3.32 20.66
C PRO A 73 -3.99 -4.18 20.21
N PRO A 74 -3.07 -4.59 21.11
CA PRO A 74 -1.85 -5.33 20.73
C PRO A 74 -2.09 -6.63 19.94
N CYS A 75 -3.27 -7.25 20.08
CA CYS A 75 -3.64 -8.50 19.43
C CYS A 75 -4.30 -8.33 18.05
N ALA A 76 -4.64 -7.10 17.64
CA ALA A 76 -5.38 -6.90 16.39
C ALA A 76 -4.51 -7.20 15.16
N MET A 77 -5.07 -7.98 14.23
CA MET A 77 -4.50 -8.23 12.89
C MET A 77 -5.19 -7.32 11.88
N VAL A 78 -4.43 -6.71 10.97
CA VAL A 78 -4.96 -5.75 9.97
C VAL A 78 -4.67 -6.25 8.57
N GLY A 79 -5.71 -6.33 7.74
CA GLY A 79 -5.58 -6.49 6.29
C GLY A 79 -5.35 -5.14 5.62
N VAL A 80 -4.29 -5.01 4.84
CA VAL A 80 -3.93 -3.81 4.07
C VAL A 80 -4.15 -4.07 2.59
N LEU A 81 -5.16 -3.41 2.01
CA LEU A 81 -5.39 -3.37 0.57
C LEU A 81 -4.78 -2.10 -0.01
N TYR A 82 -3.88 -2.27 -0.98
CA TYR A 82 -3.23 -1.15 -1.67
C TYR A 82 -2.78 -1.56 -3.08
N ASP A 83 -2.85 -0.65 -4.05
CA ASP A 83 -2.61 -0.99 -5.46
C ASP A 83 -1.19 -1.47 -5.72
N VAL A 84 -0.21 -0.96 -4.96
CA VAL A 84 1.20 -1.39 -4.98
C VAL A 84 1.62 -2.07 -3.67
N SER A 85 0.68 -2.76 -3.00
CA SER A 85 0.90 -3.45 -1.72
C SER A 85 2.08 -4.44 -1.76
N CYS A 86 2.33 -5.09 -2.91
CA CYS A 86 3.49 -5.99 -3.06
C CYS A 86 4.83 -5.27 -2.87
N GLN A 87 4.94 -4.02 -3.34
CA GLN A 87 6.12 -3.19 -3.18
C GLN A 87 6.21 -2.61 -1.78
N LEU A 88 5.08 -2.16 -1.21
CA LEU A 88 5.04 -1.69 0.18
C LEU A 88 5.50 -2.78 1.15
N HIS A 89 4.97 -3.99 1.01
CA HIS A 89 5.39 -5.14 1.82
C HIS A 89 6.86 -5.49 1.60
N ARG A 90 7.35 -5.43 0.35
CA ARG A 90 8.78 -5.60 0.05
C ARG A 90 9.63 -4.57 0.78
N SER A 91 9.25 -3.29 0.73
CA SER A 91 9.97 -2.20 1.40
C SER A 91 10.01 -2.39 2.92
N ILE A 92 8.88 -2.77 3.53
CA ILE A 92 8.79 -3.08 4.96
C ILE A 92 9.77 -4.20 5.34
N VAL A 93 9.77 -5.30 4.59
CA VAL A 93 10.65 -6.44 4.88
C VAL A 93 12.12 -6.13 4.60
N LYS A 94 12.42 -5.43 3.51
CA LYS A 94 13.79 -5.13 3.08
C LYS A 94 14.48 -4.11 3.98
N TRP A 95 13.76 -3.07 4.39
CA TRP A 95 14.32 -1.93 5.11
C TRP A 95 13.97 -1.92 6.61
N GLY A 96 13.14 -2.86 7.06
CA GLY A 96 12.75 -2.95 8.47
C GLY A 96 11.82 -1.82 8.91
N PHE A 97 10.98 -1.30 8.00
CA PHE A 97 9.98 -0.31 8.37
C PHE A 97 8.89 -0.91 9.27
N LEU A 98 8.39 -0.12 10.22
CA LEU A 98 7.33 -0.51 11.15
C LEU A 98 7.59 -1.88 11.83
N PRO A 99 8.76 -2.09 12.44
CA PRO A 99 9.14 -3.42 12.94
C PRO A 99 8.16 -3.94 14.00
N GLU A 100 7.63 -3.05 14.83
CA GLU A 100 6.62 -3.29 15.86
C GLU A 100 5.30 -3.86 15.28
N TRP A 101 4.91 -3.38 14.10
CA TRP A 101 3.61 -3.68 13.48
C TRP A 101 3.70 -4.72 12.37
N SER A 102 4.91 -4.96 11.83
CA SER A 102 5.16 -5.76 10.63
C SER A 102 4.49 -7.13 10.62
N LYS A 103 4.48 -7.82 11.77
CA LYS A 103 3.89 -9.16 11.93
C LYS A 103 2.37 -9.15 12.05
N ARG A 104 1.77 -7.98 12.28
CA ARG A 104 0.33 -7.78 12.48
C ARG A 104 -0.39 -7.34 11.20
N MET A 105 0.34 -7.25 10.09
CA MET A 105 -0.19 -6.85 8.79
C MET A 105 -0.28 -8.05 7.84
N ILE A 106 -1.42 -8.16 7.17
CA ILE A 106 -1.61 -9.03 6.02
C ILE A 106 -1.77 -8.11 4.81
N PHE A 107 -1.05 -8.36 3.73
CA PHE A 107 -1.07 -7.50 2.55
C PHE A 107 -1.86 -8.13 1.41
N GLY A 108 -2.65 -7.31 0.71
CA GLY A 108 -3.38 -7.65 -0.50
C GLY A 108 -3.36 -6.50 -1.50
N ILE A 109 -3.49 -6.81 -2.78
CA ILE A 109 -3.63 -5.81 -3.85
C ILE A 109 -5.12 -5.58 -4.10
N SER A 110 -5.54 -4.33 -4.29
CA SER A 110 -6.94 -4.05 -4.65
C SER A 110 -7.41 -4.90 -5.84
N VAL A 111 -8.64 -5.42 -5.78
CA VAL A 111 -9.13 -6.44 -6.72
C VAL A 111 -9.04 -6.00 -8.18
N PHE A 112 -9.27 -4.72 -8.46
CA PHE A 112 -9.22 -4.15 -9.82
C PHE A 112 -7.78 -3.98 -10.32
N HIS A 113 -6.80 -3.93 -9.42
CA HIS A 113 -5.39 -3.74 -9.76
C HIS A 113 -4.59 -5.05 -9.74
N ALA A 114 -5.14 -6.13 -9.14
CA ALA A 114 -4.43 -7.40 -8.99
C ALA A 114 -3.89 -7.94 -10.32
N PHE A 115 -4.68 -7.90 -11.39
CA PHE A 115 -4.27 -8.40 -12.72
C PHE A 115 -3.19 -7.55 -13.42
N GLY A 116 -2.93 -6.33 -12.94
CA GLY A 116 -1.83 -5.49 -13.41
C GLY A 116 -0.46 -5.89 -12.88
N HIS A 117 -0.40 -6.83 -11.92
CA HIS A 117 0.86 -7.34 -11.37
C HIS A 117 1.33 -8.62 -12.07
N GLN A 118 2.61 -8.97 -11.88
CA GLN A 118 3.17 -10.24 -12.34
C GLN A 118 2.42 -11.43 -11.74
N TRP A 119 2.32 -12.53 -12.51
CA TRP A 119 1.55 -13.73 -12.15
C TRP A 119 1.77 -14.22 -10.70
N SER A 120 3.02 -14.28 -10.24
CA SER A 120 3.35 -14.70 -8.87
C SER A 120 2.86 -13.73 -7.79
N CYS A 121 2.83 -12.42 -8.08
CA CYS A 121 2.18 -11.43 -7.23
C CYS A 121 0.67 -11.63 -7.20
N GLN A 122 0.03 -11.93 -8.34
CA GLN A 122 -1.41 -12.23 -8.39
C GLN A 122 -1.74 -13.40 -7.48
N LEU A 123 -1.02 -14.51 -7.57
CA LEU A 123 -1.25 -15.69 -6.73
C LEU A 123 -1.06 -15.41 -5.23
N THR A 124 -0.17 -14.50 -4.87
CA THR A 124 0.18 -14.24 -3.45
C THR A 124 -0.69 -13.15 -2.82
N TYR A 125 -1.02 -12.11 -3.57
CA TYR A 125 -1.62 -10.87 -3.06
C TYR A 125 -3.03 -10.62 -3.58
N ASN A 126 -3.59 -11.45 -4.47
CA ASN A 126 -4.98 -11.29 -4.88
C ASN A 126 -5.91 -11.59 -3.70
N PRO A 127 -6.77 -10.64 -3.29
CA PRO A 127 -7.63 -10.79 -2.12
C PRO A 127 -8.63 -11.94 -2.26
N ARG A 128 -9.02 -12.31 -3.49
CA ARG A 128 -9.90 -13.46 -3.73
C ARG A 128 -9.25 -14.81 -3.43
N LEU A 129 -7.92 -14.87 -3.48
CA LEU A 129 -7.12 -16.08 -3.25
C LEU A 129 -6.50 -16.11 -1.85
N ARG A 130 -6.76 -15.08 -1.03
CA ARG A 130 -6.07 -14.88 0.24
C ARG A 130 -7.06 -14.81 1.41
N ASP A 131 -6.81 -15.63 2.43
CA ASP A 131 -7.61 -15.62 3.65
C ASP A 131 -7.45 -14.30 4.40
N GLY A 132 -8.53 -13.85 5.05
CA GLY A 132 -8.59 -12.56 5.74
C GLY A 132 -9.00 -11.36 4.89
N PHE A 133 -9.16 -11.53 3.57
CA PHE A 133 -9.64 -10.48 2.65
C PHE A 133 -10.93 -10.83 1.91
N ARG A 134 -11.44 -12.06 2.12
CA ARG A 134 -12.73 -12.45 1.55
C ARG A 134 -13.81 -11.69 2.30
N THR A 135 -14.45 -10.76 1.62
CA THR A 135 -15.79 -10.30 2.02
C THR A 135 -16.71 -11.52 1.94
N CYS A 136 -17.65 -11.62 2.88
CA CYS A 136 -18.81 -12.50 2.75
C CYS A 136 -19.50 -12.33 1.38
#